data_AF-A0A2W6DAC7-F1
#
_entry.id   AF-A0A2W6DAC7-F1
#
_cell.length_a   1.000
_cell.length_b   1.000
_cell.length_c   1.000
_cell.angle_alpha   90.00
_cell.angle_beta   90.00
_cell.angle_gamma   90.00
#
_symmetry.space_group_name_H-M   'P 1'
#
loop_
_entity.id
_entity.type
_entity.pdbx_description
1 polymer ?
#
loop_
_entity_poly.entity_id
_entity_poly.type
_entity_poly.pdbx_seq_one_letter_code
_entity_poly.pdbx_strand_id
1 'polypeptide(L)'
;LVLRYLADAFKALRNTVPAEAKTEELTDLIEWLGELVRQVDSSLLDEWERMRDPSAVDVPDRPSGGLDDRPPPVTANARAFRLLVRNAMFRRVELAALRRYDDLGDLDADAGFDAPAWRDALERYFGEYDEIGTGPDARGPALLMVEQAPGTWQVRQAFDDPAGDRDWGISAEVDLAASDEAGTAVVRVTSVDQL
;
A
#
# COMPACT_ATOMS: atom_id res chain seq x y z
N LEU A 1 14.06 19.98 3.64
CA LEU A 1 12.99 20.50 4.53
C LEU A 1 11.91 19.46 4.78
N VAL A 2 11.35 18.85 3.74
CA VAL A 2 10.29 17.81 3.83
C VAL A 2 10.67 16.63 4.75
N LEU A 3 11.90 16.10 4.66
CA LEU A 3 12.31 14.96 5.49
C LEU A 3 12.37 15.24 6.98
N ARG A 4 12.77 16.45 7.36
CA ARG A 4 12.71 16.90 8.75
C ARG A 4 11.27 16.89 9.25
N TYR A 5 10.32 17.37 8.44
CA TYR A 5 8.90 17.33 8.78
C TYR A 5 8.35 15.90 8.90
N LEU A 6 8.76 14.96 8.02
CA LEU A 6 8.36 13.55 8.12
C LEU A 6 8.93 12.86 9.36
N ALA A 7 10.22 13.07 9.65
CA ALA A 7 10.87 12.54 10.85
C ALA A 7 10.27 13.13 12.14
N ASP A 8 9.90 14.41 12.13
CA ASP A 8 9.25 15.08 13.25
C ASP A 8 7.81 14.57 13.44
N ALA A 9 7.06 14.35 12.35
CA ALA A 9 5.73 13.75 12.39
C ALA A 9 5.77 12.31 12.95
N PHE A 10 6.73 11.49 12.52
CA PHE A 10 6.95 10.15 13.09
C PHE A 10 7.24 10.20 14.60
N LYS A 11 8.16 11.07 15.03
CA LYS A 11 8.50 11.22 16.45
C LYS A 11 7.29 11.69 17.26
N ALA A 12 6.51 12.63 16.73
CA ALA A 12 5.30 13.13 17.38
C ALA A 12 4.24 12.02 17.52
N LEU A 13 3.93 11.30 16.45
CA LEU A 13 2.96 10.18 16.51
C LEU A 13 3.39 9.09 17.48
N ARG A 14 4.69 8.74 17.50
CA ARG A 14 5.23 7.71 18.39
C ARG A 14 5.15 8.10 19.86
N ASN A 15 5.50 9.34 20.17
CA ASN A 15 5.75 9.79 21.55
C ASN A 15 4.56 10.51 22.19
N THR A 16 3.64 11.07 21.39
CA THR A 16 2.55 11.92 21.90
C THR A 16 1.21 11.19 21.96
N VAL A 17 1.01 10.13 21.17
CA VAL A 17 -0.22 9.33 21.24
C VAL A 17 -0.15 8.35 22.42
N PRO A 18 -1.10 8.39 23.37
CA PRO A 18 -1.19 7.42 24.47
C PRO A 18 -1.37 6.00 23.95
N ALA A 19 -0.86 4.99 24.67
CA ALA A 19 -0.92 3.59 24.23
C ALA A 19 -2.36 3.10 24.04
N GLU A 20 -3.29 3.60 24.85
CA GLU A 20 -4.71 3.24 24.81
C GLU A 20 -5.44 3.79 23.58
N ALA A 21 -4.87 4.83 22.95
CA ALA A 21 -5.38 5.43 21.72
C ALA A 21 -4.69 4.87 20.46
N LYS A 22 -3.66 4.03 20.62
CA LYS A 22 -2.98 3.37 19.50
C LYS A 22 -3.78 2.16 19.07
N THR A 23 -4.58 2.36 18.02
CA THR A 23 -5.16 1.24 17.27
C THR A 23 -4.04 0.42 16.60
N GLU A 24 -4.34 -0.82 16.21
CA GLU A 24 -3.40 -1.61 15.40
C GLU A 24 -2.99 -0.86 14.13
N GLU A 25 -3.95 -0.24 13.45
CA GLU A 25 -3.69 0.56 12.26
C GLU A 25 -2.76 1.75 12.51
N LEU A 26 -2.95 2.49 13.60
CA LEU A 26 -2.05 3.58 13.93
C LEU A 26 -0.64 3.07 14.29
N THR A 27 -0.56 1.90 14.93
CA THR A 27 0.71 1.26 15.26
C THR A 27 1.45 0.85 14.00
N ASP A 28 0.76 0.20 13.06
CA ASP A 28 1.32 -0.17 11.76
C ASP A 28 1.77 1.09 11.00
N LEU A 29 0.98 2.18 11.05
CA LEU A 29 1.29 3.42 10.31
C LEU A 29 2.55 4.09 10.87
N ILE A 30 2.69 4.10 12.19
CA ILE A 30 3.91 4.58 12.85
C ILE A 30 5.11 3.71 12.44
N GLU A 31 4.94 2.38 12.39
CA GLU A 31 5.99 1.45 11.97
C GLU A 31 6.43 1.70 10.53
N TRP A 32 5.48 1.76 9.58
CA TRP A 32 5.74 2.07 8.17
C TRP A 32 6.40 3.44 7.98
N LEU A 33 5.90 4.47 8.66
CA LEU A 33 6.48 5.81 8.56
C LEU A 33 7.92 5.82 9.11
N GLY A 34 8.20 5.01 10.13
CA GLY A 34 9.54 4.81 10.65
C GLY A 34 10.49 4.11 9.67
N GLU A 35 10.00 3.10 8.93
CA GLU A 35 10.75 2.45 7.85
C GLU A 35 11.06 3.44 6.71
N LEU A 36 10.04 4.18 6.25
CA LEU A 36 10.17 5.16 5.17
C LEU A 36 11.23 6.22 5.50
N VAL A 37 11.20 6.77 6.72
CA VAL A 37 12.19 7.76 7.16
C VAL A 37 13.60 7.18 7.16
N ARG A 38 13.78 5.94 7.66
CA ARG A 38 15.09 5.27 7.65
C ARG A 38 15.60 5.00 6.24
N GLN A 39 14.74 4.55 5.34
CA GLN A 39 15.10 4.28 3.96
C GLN A 39 15.57 5.57 3.26
N VAL A 40 14.86 6.68 3.45
CA VAL A 40 15.27 7.95 2.83
C VAL A 40 16.56 8.50 3.47
N ASP A 41 16.69 8.44 4.80
CA ASP A 41 17.92 8.86 5.49
C ASP A 41 19.15 8.06 5.02
N SER A 42 19.03 6.74 4.84
CA SER A 42 20.10 5.90 4.27
C SER A 42 20.43 6.29 2.84
N SER A 43 19.42 6.44 1.96
CA SER A 43 19.66 6.83 0.56
C SER A 43 20.37 8.17 0.42
N LEU A 44 20.05 9.14 1.27
CA LEU A 44 20.71 10.45 1.29
C LEU A 44 22.13 10.38 1.84
N LEU A 45 22.37 9.50 2.82
CA LEU A 45 23.71 9.25 3.33
C LEU A 45 24.58 8.65 2.22
N ASP A 46 24.07 7.67 1.48
CA ASP A 46 24.77 7.02 0.37
C ASP A 46 25.04 8.01 -0.79
N GLU A 47 24.11 8.92 -1.07
CA GLU A 47 24.32 10.02 -2.03
C GLU A 47 25.39 11.00 -1.55
N TRP A 48 25.40 11.33 -0.26
CA TRP A 48 26.39 12.22 0.32
C TRP A 48 27.80 11.60 0.35
N GLU A 49 27.90 10.29 0.63
CA GLU A 49 29.14 9.53 0.53
C GLU A 49 29.66 9.47 -0.91
N ARG A 50 28.77 9.22 -1.90
CA ARG A 50 29.11 9.28 -3.33
C ARG A 50 29.58 10.67 -3.79
N MET A 51 29.02 11.75 -3.25
CA MET A 51 29.46 13.11 -3.54
C MET A 51 30.80 13.46 -2.88
N ARG A 52 31.12 12.85 -1.73
CA ARG A 52 32.37 13.08 -1.00
C ARG A 52 33.56 12.30 -1.55
N ASP A 53 33.33 11.14 -2.18
CA ASP A 53 34.38 10.34 -2.80
C ASP A 53 33.98 9.83 -4.19
N PRO A 54 34.09 10.68 -5.23
CA PRO A 54 33.79 10.30 -6.61
C PRO A 54 34.72 9.21 -7.17
N SER A 55 35.80 8.87 -6.47
CA SER A 55 36.83 7.89 -6.85
C SER A 55 36.69 6.52 -6.16
N ALA A 56 35.73 6.33 -5.26
CA ALA A 56 35.51 5.04 -4.59
C ALA A 56 34.88 3.96 -5.50
N VAL A 57 34.64 4.26 -6.78
CA VAL A 57 33.99 3.36 -7.75
C VAL A 57 34.96 2.28 -8.29
N ASP A 58 36.25 2.28 -7.93
CA ASP A 58 37.21 1.36 -8.58
C ASP A 58 38.34 0.84 -7.65
N VAL A 59 38.00 0.29 -6.48
CA VAL A 59 38.94 -0.53 -5.69
C VAL A 59 38.37 -1.93 -5.46
N PRO A 60 38.75 -2.93 -6.27
CA PRO A 60 38.28 -4.30 -6.11
C PRO A 60 39.14 -5.07 -5.11
N ASP A 61 39.19 -4.65 -3.83
CA ASP A 61 39.69 -5.54 -2.76
C ASP A 61 39.38 -5.05 -1.33
N ARG A 62 38.11 -5.04 -0.95
CA ARG A 62 37.75 -5.25 0.45
C ARG A 62 36.78 -6.43 0.51
N PRO A 63 36.96 -7.40 1.42
CA PRO A 63 35.90 -8.32 1.79
C PRO A 63 34.90 -7.54 2.65
N SER A 64 34.24 -6.56 2.04
CA SER A 64 32.97 -6.04 2.52
C SER A 64 32.02 -7.20 2.38
N GLY A 65 31.63 -7.82 3.51
CA GLY A 65 30.53 -8.77 3.51
C GLY A 65 29.36 -8.08 2.82
N GLY A 66 29.04 -8.53 1.61
CA GLY A 66 27.97 -7.99 0.79
C GLY A 66 26.66 -8.22 1.50
N LEU A 67 26.26 -7.26 2.32
CA LEU A 67 24.86 -6.98 2.51
C LEU A 67 24.46 -6.31 1.19
N ASP A 68 23.66 -7.03 0.41
CA ASP A 68 22.98 -6.52 -0.78
C ASP A 68 22.51 -5.09 -0.48
N ASP A 69 23.04 -4.10 -1.19
CA ASP A 69 22.76 -2.64 -1.02
C ASP A 69 21.31 -2.29 -1.42
N ARG A 70 20.48 -3.31 -1.61
CA ARG A 70 19.06 -3.20 -1.92
C ARG A 70 18.29 -2.94 -0.62
N PRO A 71 17.35 -1.98 -0.63
CA PRO A 71 16.41 -1.84 0.48
C PRO A 71 15.82 -3.20 0.87
N PRO A 72 15.61 -3.48 2.16
CA PRO A 72 15.03 -4.74 2.58
C PRO A 72 13.67 -4.94 1.87
N PRO A 73 13.32 -6.19 1.49
CA PRO A 73 12.09 -6.47 0.79
C PRO A 73 10.89 -5.95 1.59
N VAL A 74 9.95 -5.28 0.92
CA VAL A 74 8.79 -4.68 1.60
C VAL A 74 7.92 -5.73 2.29
N THR A 75 7.96 -6.97 1.82
CA THR A 75 7.25 -8.11 2.43
C THR A 75 7.93 -8.65 3.69
N ALA A 76 9.19 -8.27 3.98
CA ALA A 76 9.90 -8.69 5.19
C ALA A 76 9.20 -8.24 6.48
N ASN A 77 8.52 -7.09 6.42
CA ASN A 77 7.67 -6.60 7.50
C ASN A 77 6.20 -6.75 7.10
N ALA A 78 5.60 -7.89 7.44
CA ALA A 78 4.22 -8.21 7.07
C ALA A 78 3.20 -7.17 7.56
N ARG A 79 3.45 -6.48 8.70
CA ARG A 79 2.58 -5.41 9.21
C ARG A 79 2.64 -4.16 8.34
N ALA A 80 3.85 -3.68 8.06
CA ALA A 80 4.05 -2.55 7.16
C ALA A 80 3.55 -2.86 5.74
N PHE A 81 3.75 -4.09 5.26
CA PHE A 81 3.26 -4.52 3.95
C PHE A 81 1.73 -4.53 3.87
N ARG A 82 1.04 -4.98 4.94
CA ARG A 82 -0.42 -4.94 5.01
C ARG A 82 -0.96 -3.51 4.86
N LEU A 83 -0.24 -2.48 5.29
CA LEU A 83 -0.64 -1.10 5.03
C LEU A 83 -0.50 -0.69 3.57
N LEU A 84 0.56 -1.12 2.89
CA LEU A 84 0.71 -0.89 1.45
C LEU A 84 -0.47 -1.50 0.70
N VAL A 85 -0.84 -2.73 1.06
CA VAL A 85 -2.01 -3.43 0.51
C VAL A 85 -3.30 -2.65 0.81
N ARG A 86 -3.52 -2.24 2.07
CA ARG A 86 -4.72 -1.46 2.45
C ARG A 86 -4.82 -0.16 1.65
N ASN A 87 -3.72 0.59 1.53
CA ASN A 87 -3.70 1.84 0.77
C ASN A 87 -3.97 1.60 -0.71
N ALA A 88 -3.38 0.56 -1.30
CA ALA A 88 -3.56 0.22 -2.70
C ALA A 88 -5.01 -0.20 -3.01
N MET A 89 -5.64 -0.98 -2.12
CA MET A 89 -7.05 -1.36 -2.26
C MET A 89 -7.97 -0.16 -2.06
N PHE A 90 -7.74 0.64 -1.02
CA PHE A 90 -8.60 1.80 -0.76
C PHE A 90 -8.51 2.86 -1.85
N ARG A 91 -7.34 3.03 -2.48
CA ARG A 91 -7.20 3.91 -3.65
C ARG A 91 -8.18 3.53 -4.78
N ARG A 92 -8.40 2.24 -5.00
CA ARG A 92 -9.39 1.75 -5.99
C ARG A 92 -10.81 2.07 -5.55
N VAL A 93 -11.13 1.93 -4.25
CA VAL A 93 -12.43 2.33 -3.69
C VAL A 93 -12.69 3.83 -3.92
N GLU A 94 -11.71 4.70 -3.66
CA GLU A 94 -11.84 6.14 -3.90
C GLU A 94 -12.13 6.47 -5.36
N LEU A 95 -11.41 5.83 -6.29
CA LEU A 95 -11.62 6.04 -7.71
C LEU A 95 -12.96 5.47 -8.18
N ALA A 96 -13.39 4.33 -7.64
CA ALA A 96 -14.69 3.72 -7.90
C ALA A 96 -15.84 4.62 -7.42
N ALA A 97 -15.74 5.17 -6.22
CA ALA A 97 -16.71 6.13 -5.66
C ALA A 97 -16.84 7.38 -6.53
N LEU A 98 -15.72 7.86 -7.08
CA LEU A 98 -15.68 8.99 -8.01
C LEU A 98 -16.00 8.62 -9.46
N ARG A 99 -16.30 7.34 -9.75
CA ARG A 99 -16.57 6.80 -11.09
C ARG A 99 -15.47 7.12 -12.10
N ARG A 100 -14.21 7.14 -11.64
CA ARG A 100 -13.02 7.40 -12.46
C ARG A 100 -12.50 6.11 -13.09
N TYR A 101 -13.27 5.57 -14.02
CA TYR A 101 -12.96 4.30 -14.66
C TYR A 101 -11.63 4.32 -15.43
N ASP A 102 -11.28 5.46 -16.03
CA ASP A 102 -10.00 5.59 -16.75
C ASP A 102 -8.81 5.49 -15.78
N ASP A 103 -8.84 6.24 -14.66
CA ASP A 103 -7.80 6.17 -13.62
C ASP A 103 -7.70 4.76 -13.00
N LEU A 104 -8.82 4.03 -12.90
CA LEU A 104 -8.84 2.63 -12.46
C LEU A 104 -8.23 1.68 -13.49
N GLY A 105 -8.57 1.88 -14.77
CA GLY A 105 -7.98 1.13 -15.88
C GLY A 105 -6.46 1.33 -15.97
N ASP A 106 -5.97 2.56 -15.77
CA ASP A 106 -4.53 2.83 -15.76
C ASP A 106 -3.78 2.07 -14.64
N LEU A 107 -4.45 1.75 -13.53
CA LEU A 107 -3.87 0.98 -12.43
C LEU A 107 -3.87 -0.53 -12.68
N ASP A 108 -4.90 -1.05 -13.36
CA ASP A 108 -5.23 -2.48 -13.36
C ASP A 108 -5.25 -3.11 -14.77
N ALA A 109 -5.06 -2.34 -15.84
CA ALA A 109 -5.05 -2.84 -17.21
C ALA A 109 -3.93 -3.87 -17.45
N ASP A 110 -2.75 -3.68 -16.85
CA ASP A 110 -1.64 -4.63 -16.93
C ASP A 110 -1.98 -5.97 -16.25
N ALA A 111 -2.91 -5.97 -15.29
CA ALA A 111 -3.46 -7.15 -14.65
C ALA A 111 -4.68 -7.73 -15.40
N GLY A 112 -5.10 -7.10 -16.50
CA GLY A 112 -6.23 -7.53 -17.32
C GLY A 112 -7.59 -6.97 -16.91
N PHE A 113 -7.63 -5.99 -16.00
CA PHE A 113 -8.86 -5.36 -15.54
C PHE A 113 -8.89 -3.87 -15.94
N ASP A 114 -9.25 -3.62 -17.19
CA ASP A 114 -9.19 -2.31 -17.83
C ASP A 114 -10.41 -1.41 -17.47
N ALA A 115 -10.42 -0.18 -18.00
CA ALA A 115 -11.47 0.80 -17.71
C ALA A 115 -12.90 0.30 -18.10
N PRO A 116 -13.12 -0.34 -19.26
CA PRO A 116 -14.38 -1.03 -19.56
C PRO A 116 -14.77 -2.09 -18.52
N ALA A 117 -13.86 -2.97 -18.11
CA ALA A 117 -14.15 -4.00 -17.10
C ALA A 117 -14.56 -3.37 -15.75
N TRP A 118 -13.87 -2.31 -15.32
CA TRP A 118 -14.23 -1.52 -14.15
C TRP A 118 -15.61 -0.89 -14.25
N ARG A 119 -15.92 -0.28 -15.40
CA ARG A 119 -17.24 0.32 -15.65
C ARG A 119 -18.34 -0.73 -15.57
N ASP A 120 -18.21 -1.82 -16.33
CA ASP A 120 -19.23 -2.86 -16.41
C ASP A 120 -19.52 -3.49 -15.04
N ALA A 121 -18.48 -3.65 -14.20
CA ALA A 121 -18.65 -4.19 -12.86
C ALA A 121 -19.33 -3.19 -11.91
N LEU A 122 -18.86 -1.94 -11.89
CA LEU A 122 -19.41 -0.91 -11.00
C LEU A 122 -20.80 -0.43 -11.42
N GLU A 123 -21.17 -0.52 -12.70
CA GLU A 123 -22.54 -0.23 -13.15
C GLU A 123 -23.56 -1.16 -12.52
N ARG A 124 -23.18 -2.41 -12.18
CA ARG A 124 -24.07 -3.33 -11.45
C ARG A 124 -24.29 -2.87 -10.02
N TYR A 125 -23.21 -2.47 -9.32
CA TYR A 125 -23.29 -1.86 -7.99
C TYR A 125 -24.16 -0.60 -8.01
N PHE A 126 -23.89 0.31 -8.95
CA PHE A 126 -24.64 1.57 -9.07
C PHE A 126 -26.06 1.40 -9.60
N GLY A 127 -26.44 0.19 -10.01
CA GLY A 127 -27.83 -0.17 -10.27
C GLY A 127 -28.63 -0.42 -8.98
N GLU A 128 -27.95 -0.72 -7.87
CA GLU A 128 -28.55 -1.02 -6.56
C GLU A 128 -28.34 0.12 -5.55
N TYR A 129 -27.15 0.73 -5.52
CA TYR A 129 -26.77 1.76 -4.56
C TYR A 129 -26.28 3.04 -5.26
N ASP A 130 -26.57 4.21 -4.71
CA ASP A 130 -26.25 5.49 -5.37
C ASP A 130 -24.78 5.93 -5.18
N GLU A 131 -24.16 5.55 -4.05
CA GLU A 131 -22.84 6.01 -3.64
C GLU A 131 -22.02 4.91 -2.96
N ILE A 132 -20.69 5.05 -3.02
CA ILE A 132 -19.74 4.24 -2.26
C ILE A 132 -19.15 5.15 -1.18
N GLY A 133 -19.25 4.75 0.08
CA GLY A 133 -18.65 5.45 1.20
C GLY A 133 -17.12 5.45 1.13
N THR A 134 -16.51 6.62 1.33
CA THR A 134 -15.04 6.78 1.42
C THR A 134 -14.60 7.50 2.70
N GLY A 135 -15.48 7.55 3.70
CA GLY A 135 -15.21 8.18 5.00
C GLY A 135 -14.25 7.35 5.87
N PRO A 136 -14.00 7.79 7.12
CA PRO A 136 -13.16 7.06 8.07
C PRO A 136 -13.62 5.62 8.30
N ASP A 137 -14.93 5.39 8.35
CA ASP A 137 -15.50 4.05 8.56
C ASP A 137 -15.27 3.11 7.38
N ALA A 138 -15.24 3.65 6.15
CA ALA A 138 -14.93 2.91 4.93
C ALA A 138 -13.48 2.42 4.86
N ARG A 139 -12.58 3.04 5.63
CA ARG A 139 -11.18 2.60 5.79
C ARG A 139 -10.99 1.61 6.94
N GLY A 140 -12.06 1.33 7.68
CA GLY A 140 -12.02 0.51 8.87
C GLY A 140 -11.47 -0.90 8.57
N PRO A 141 -10.75 -1.52 9.53
CA PRO A 141 -10.14 -2.83 9.34
C PRO A 141 -11.16 -3.95 9.08
N ALA A 142 -12.44 -3.72 9.39
CA ALA A 142 -13.51 -4.67 9.15
C ALA A 142 -13.89 -4.82 7.66
N LEU A 143 -13.49 -3.88 6.80
CA LEU A 143 -13.85 -3.88 5.37
C LEU A 143 -12.74 -4.45 4.48
N LEU A 144 -11.58 -4.79 5.04
CA LEU A 144 -10.48 -5.41 4.32
C LEU A 144 -10.18 -6.78 4.91
N MET A 145 -10.45 -7.82 4.14
CA MET A 145 -10.08 -9.20 4.44
C MET A 145 -8.77 -9.53 3.71
N VAL A 146 -7.82 -10.13 4.42
CA VAL A 146 -6.52 -10.53 3.88
C VAL A 146 -6.23 -11.97 4.27
N GLU A 147 -6.23 -12.87 3.30
CA GLU A 147 -5.78 -14.25 3.45
C GLU A 147 -4.35 -14.38 2.96
N GLN A 148 -3.45 -14.79 3.86
CA GLN A 148 -2.02 -14.86 3.58
C GLN A 148 -1.67 -16.28 3.12
N ALA A 149 -1.14 -16.41 1.90
CA ALA A 149 -0.51 -17.62 1.43
C ALA A 149 0.96 -17.35 1.07
N PRO A 150 1.81 -18.39 1.01
CA PRO A 150 3.18 -18.24 0.52
C PRO A 150 3.18 -17.73 -0.93
N GLY A 151 3.89 -16.63 -1.19
CA GLY A 151 4.05 -16.05 -2.53
C GLY A 151 2.93 -15.10 -2.99
N THR A 152 1.69 -15.29 -2.51
CA THR A 152 0.54 -14.46 -2.90
C THR A 152 -0.41 -14.26 -1.73
N TRP A 153 -0.90 -13.03 -1.53
CA TRP A 153 -2.01 -12.77 -0.60
C TRP A 153 -3.31 -12.58 -1.38
N GLN A 154 -4.39 -13.20 -0.91
CA GLN A 154 -5.74 -12.96 -1.42
C GLN A 154 -6.38 -11.86 -0.58
N VAL A 155 -6.94 -10.85 -1.24
CA VAL A 155 -7.52 -9.70 -0.55
C VAL A 155 -8.92 -9.41 -1.07
N ARG A 156 -9.83 -9.09 -0.14
CA ARG A 156 -11.17 -8.57 -0.47
C ARG A 156 -11.41 -7.28 0.26
N GLN A 157 -11.74 -6.24 -0.49
CA GLN A 157 -12.14 -4.93 0.03
C GLN A 157 -13.64 -4.77 -0.21
N ALA A 158 -14.43 -4.83 0.85
CA ALA A 158 -15.86 -4.54 0.80
C ALA A 158 -16.10 -3.04 0.58
N PHE A 159 -17.17 -2.70 -0.15
CA PHE A 159 -17.67 -1.34 -0.26
C PHE A 159 -18.55 -1.00 0.94
N ASP A 160 -18.43 0.24 1.41
CA ASP A 160 -19.33 0.79 2.42
C ASP A 160 -20.54 1.39 1.69
N ASP A 161 -21.58 0.58 1.50
CA ASP A 161 -22.81 0.99 0.84
C ASP A 161 -23.79 1.69 1.82
N PRO A 162 -24.79 2.45 1.32
CA PRO A 162 -25.73 3.18 2.16
C PRO A 162 -26.63 2.32 3.06
N ALA A 163 -26.87 1.05 2.70
CA ALA A 163 -27.66 0.13 3.51
C ALA A 163 -26.82 -0.56 4.60
N GLY A 164 -25.50 -0.56 4.44
CA GLY A 164 -24.53 -1.19 5.33
C GLY A 164 -24.44 -2.71 5.15
N ASP A 165 -24.91 -3.23 4.01
CA ASP A 165 -24.95 -4.67 3.71
C ASP A 165 -23.54 -5.24 3.46
N ARG A 166 -22.67 -4.44 2.82
CA ARG A 166 -21.22 -4.67 2.59
C ARG A 166 -20.92 -6.00 1.89
N ASP A 167 -21.81 -6.42 1.02
CA ASP A 167 -21.75 -7.63 0.22
C ASP A 167 -20.99 -7.42 -1.10
N TRP A 168 -21.06 -6.21 -1.66
CA TRP A 168 -20.24 -5.79 -2.79
C TRP A 168 -18.79 -5.47 -2.40
N GLY A 169 -17.85 -5.78 -3.30
CA GLY A 169 -16.45 -5.44 -3.08
C GLY A 169 -15.51 -5.75 -4.24
N ILE A 170 -14.22 -5.48 -4.02
CA ILE A 170 -13.12 -5.78 -4.94
C ILE A 170 -12.37 -6.99 -4.40
N SER A 171 -12.22 -8.03 -5.22
CA SER A 171 -11.33 -9.16 -4.95
C SER A 171 -10.04 -8.98 -5.76
N ALA A 172 -8.90 -9.25 -5.14
CA ALA A 172 -7.60 -9.13 -5.78
C ALA A 172 -6.55 -10.08 -5.19
N GLU A 173 -5.51 -10.30 -5.97
CA GLU A 173 -4.30 -11.01 -5.59
C GLU A 173 -3.13 -10.04 -5.43
N VAL A 174 -2.30 -10.25 -4.41
CA VAL A 174 -1.08 -9.46 -4.19
C VAL A 174 0.13 -10.36 -4.40
N ASP A 175 0.94 -10.05 -5.41
CA ASP A 175 2.16 -10.79 -5.75
C ASP A 175 3.31 -10.30 -4.86
N LEU A 176 3.80 -11.16 -3.96
CA LEU A 176 4.81 -10.78 -2.97
C LEU A 176 6.18 -10.51 -3.61
N ALA A 177 6.57 -11.32 -4.60
CA ALA A 177 7.86 -11.16 -5.27
C ALA A 177 7.88 -9.89 -6.12
N ALA A 178 6.82 -9.64 -6.90
CA ALA A 178 6.69 -8.41 -7.67
C ALA A 178 6.60 -7.18 -6.74
N SER A 179 5.98 -7.32 -5.56
CA SER A 179 5.93 -6.25 -4.56
C SER A 179 7.30 -5.91 -3.99
N ASP A 180 8.13 -6.92 -3.72
CA ASP A 180 9.51 -6.71 -3.27
C ASP A 180 10.37 -6.03 -4.33
N GLU A 181 10.19 -6.37 -5.61
CA GLU A 181 10.87 -5.71 -6.73
C GLU A 181 10.41 -4.25 -6.92
N ALA A 182 9.10 -4.00 -6.80
CA ALA A 182 8.52 -2.67 -7.01
C ALA A 182 8.65 -1.74 -5.78
N GLY A 183 8.92 -2.28 -4.60
CA GLY A 183 8.92 -1.53 -3.34
C GLY A 183 7.54 -1.03 -2.90
N THR A 184 6.47 -1.59 -3.48
CA THR A 184 5.06 -1.25 -3.18
C THR A 184 4.18 -2.49 -3.37
N ALA A 185 2.95 -2.49 -2.87
CA ALA A 185 2.03 -3.60 -3.10
C ALA A 185 1.63 -3.69 -4.58
N VAL A 186 2.01 -4.79 -5.23
CA VAL A 186 1.59 -5.13 -6.59
C VAL A 186 0.29 -5.91 -6.51
N VAL A 187 -0.82 -5.22 -6.79
CA VAL A 187 -2.19 -5.73 -6.70
C VAL A 187 -2.69 -6.09 -8.10
N ARG A 188 -3.31 -7.26 -8.24
CA ARG A 188 -4.00 -7.72 -9.45
C ARG A 188 -5.46 -7.95 -9.14
N VAL A 189 -6.33 -7.09 -9.66
CA VAL A 189 -7.78 -7.21 -9.46
C VAL A 189 -8.30 -8.43 -10.22
N THR A 190 -9.03 -9.29 -9.52
CA THR A 190 -9.60 -10.52 -10.08
C THR A 190 -11.09 -10.35 -10.36
N SER A 191 -11.81 -9.63 -9.50
CA SER A 191 -13.24 -9.38 -9.68
C SER A 191 -13.74 -8.18 -8.88
N VAL A 192 -14.89 -7.65 -9.30
CA VAL A 192 -15.69 -6.68 -8.57
C VAL A 192 -17.13 -7.17 -8.62
N ASP A 193 -17.62 -7.65 -7.48
CA ASP A 193 -18.85 -8.44 -7.40
C ASP A 193 -19.50 -8.40 -6.01
N GLN A 194 -20.75 -8.89 -5.95
CA GLN A 194 -21.52 -9.17 -4.73
C GLN A 194 -21.19 -10.59 -4.23
N LEU A 195 -21.09 -10.77 -2.90
CA LEU A 195 -20.87 -12.07 -2.23
C LEU A 195 -22.09 -13.02 -2.29
#